data_AF-A0A0D3DWX4-F1
#
_entry.id   AF-A0A0D3DWX4-F1
#
_cell.length_a   1.000
_cell.length_b   1.000
_cell.length_c   1.000
_cell.angle_alpha   90.00
_cell.angle_beta   90.00
_cell.angle_gamma   90.00
#
_symmetry.space_group_name_H-M   'P 1'
#
loop_
_entity.id
_entity.type
_entity.pdbx_description
1 polymer ?
#
loop_
_entity_poly.entity_id
_entity_poly.type
_entity_poly.pdbx_seq_one_letter_code
_entity_poly.pdbx_strand_id
1 'polypeptide(L)'
;MITTLSPPVTLTVTPSIFSSYFKSQFVYTASLSHSLNQSSKQGSKYGRRGEMAGYKVEDDYDYLFKVVLIGDSGVGKSNLLSRFTKNEFNLESKSTIGVEFATRTLKVDDKVIKAQIWDTAGQERYRAITSAYYRGAVGALLVYDTTRRATFENVDRWLKELKNHTDPNIVVMLVGNKSDLRHLLAVPTEDGKSYAEQESLCFMETSALEATNVEDAFAEVLTQIYRITSKKQVEAGEDANGSVPKGEKIEVKNDVSALKKLGCCSN
;
A
#
# COMPACT_ATOMS: atom_id res chain seq x y z
N MET A 1 -8.73 60.53 -10.59
CA MET A 1 -8.55 60.39 -9.13
C MET A 1 -9.09 59.04 -8.71
N ILE A 2 -8.16 58.15 -8.32
CA ILE A 2 -8.21 56.96 -7.46
C ILE A 2 -9.58 56.29 -7.22
N THR A 3 -9.77 55.11 -7.83
CA THR A 3 -10.69 54.05 -7.38
C THR A 3 -10.03 53.21 -6.28
N THR A 4 -10.66 53.13 -5.11
CA THR A 4 -10.21 52.31 -3.98
C THR A 4 -10.61 50.85 -4.16
N LEU A 5 -9.62 49.95 -4.32
CA LEU A 5 -9.80 48.50 -4.26
C LEU A 5 -9.61 48.03 -2.80
N SER A 6 -10.57 47.26 -2.29
CA SER A 6 -10.50 46.55 -1.00
C SER A 6 -9.46 45.42 -1.02
N PRO A 7 -8.77 45.13 0.09
CA PRO A 7 -7.78 44.06 0.16
C PRO A 7 -8.41 42.65 0.14
N PRO A 8 -7.67 41.62 -0.31
CA PRO A 8 -8.18 40.25 -0.35
C PRO A 8 -8.33 39.66 1.06
N VAL A 9 -9.46 38.99 1.29
CA VAL A 9 -9.73 38.22 2.51
C VAL A 9 -8.81 37.00 2.54
N THR A 10 -7.79 37.02 3.40
CA THR A 10 -6.97 35.85 3.71
C THR A 10 -7.78 34.90 4.59
N LEU A 11 -8.29 33.80 4.02
CA LEU A 11 -8.86 32.71 4.79
C LEU A 11 -7.74 32.01 5.57
N THR A 12 -7.60 32.33 6.86
CA THR A 12 -6.75 31.60 7.79
C THR A 12 -7.42 30.26 8.11
N VAL A 13 -6.95 29.18 7.47
CA VAL A 13 -7.36 27.83 7.81
C VAL A 13 -6.74 27.47 9.17
N THR A 14 -7.57 27.45 10.21
CA THR A 14 -7.13 27.09 11.56
C THR A 14 -6.83 25.58 11.65
N PRO A 15 -5.88 25.16 12.51
CA PRO A 15 -5.51 23.74 12.68
C PRO A 15 -6.68 22.81 13.01
N SER A 16 -7.76 23.35 13.60
CA SER A 16 -8.97 22.60 13.98
C SER A 16 -9.80 22.16 12.76
N ILE A 17 -9.93 23.01 11.74
CA ILE A 17 -10.64 22.68 10.49
C ILE A 17 -9.85 21.62 9.71
N PHE A 18 -8.52 21.74 9.69
CA PHE A 18 -7.61 20.77 9.07
C PHE A 18 -7.69 19.38 9.73
N SER A 19 -7.73 19.32 11.07
CA SER A 19 -7.90 18.05 11.80
C SER A 19 -9.25 17.38 11.51
N SER A 20 -10.33 18.17 11.36
CA SER A 20 -11.66 17.63 11.09
C SER A 20 -11.78 17.00 9.70
N TYR A 21 -11.17 17.62 8.68
CA TYR A 21 -11.21 17.13 7.30
C TYR A 21 -10.44 15.81 7.14
N PHE A 22 -9.26 15.70 7.78
CA PHE A 22 -8.48 14.46 7.77
C PHE A 22 -9.08 13.35 8.64
N LYS A 23 -9.72 13.68 9.77
CA LYS A 23 -10.51 12.70 10.54
C LYS A 23 -11.68 12.19 9.72
N SER A 24 -12.36 13.06 8.98
CA SER A 24 -13.45 12.67 8.08
C SER A 24 -12.95 11.73 6.98
N GLN A 25 -11.82 12.05 6.33
CA GLN A 25 -11.25 11.18 5.29
C GLN A 25 -10.70 9.86 5.83
N PHE A 26 -10.11 9.85 7.03
CA PHE A 26 -9.64 8.64 7.72
C PHE A 26 -10.81 7.73 8.10
N VAL A 27 -11.91 8.29 8.62
CA VAL A 27 -13.14 7.53 8.92
C VAL A 27 -13.79 7.04 7.63
N TYR A 28 -13.75 7.80 6.54
CA TYR A 28 -14.33 7.41 5.26
C TYR A 28 -13.54 6.26 4.61
N THR A 29 -12.20 6.32 4.59
CA THR A 29 -11.37 5.22 4.05
C THR A 29 -11.36 3.99 4.95
N ALA A 30 -11.36 4.17 6.28
CA ALA A 30 -11.53 3.07 7.23
C ALA A 30 -12.92 2.44 7.13
N SER A 31 -13.98 3.23 6.92
CA SER A 31 -15.35 2.71 6.71
C SER A 31 -15.49 2.00 5.38
N LEU A 32 -14.86 2.49 4.29
CA LEU A 32 -14.81 1.76 3.02
C LEU A 32 -14.03 0.44 3.16
N SER A 33 -12.90 0.44 3.87
CA SER A 33 -12.12 -0.77 4.19
C SER A 33 -12.92 -1.77 5.05
N HIS A 34 -13.66 -1.29 6.06
CA HIS A 34 -14.46 -2.12 6.95
C HIS A 34 -15.74 -2.64 6.26
N SER A 35 -16.38 -1.82 5.42
CA SER A 35 -17.55 -2.21 4.63
C SER A 35 -17.18 -3.25 3.57
N LEU A 36 -16.03 -3.12 2.91
CA LEU A 36 -15.53 -4.12 1.95
C LEU A 36 -15.14 -5.44 2.65
N ASN A 37 -14.65 -5.38 3.89
CA ASN A 37 -14.30 -6.57 4.68
C ASN A 37 -15.49 -7.23 5.41
N GLN A 38 -16.59 -6.52 5.67
CA GLN A 38 -17.78 -7.10 6.33
C GLN A 38 -18.73 -7.77 5.32
N SER A 39 -18.83 -7.26 4.08
CA SER A 39 -19.62 -7.90 3.03
C SER A 39 -19.10 -9.29 2.63
N SER A 40 -17.83 -9.61 2.88
CA SER A 40 -17.24 -10.92 2.56
C SER A 40 -17.48 -12.02 3.61
N LYS A 41 -18.01 -11.70 4.80
CA LYS A 41 -18.15 -12.68 5.92
C LYS A 41 -19.56 -13.22 6.17
N GLN A 42 -20.58 -12.82 5.42
CA GLN A 42 -21.98 -13.25 5.68
C GLN A 42 -22.57 -14.28 4.70
N GLY A 43 -21.82 -14.75 3.71
CA GLY A 43 -22.37 -15.55 2.59
C GLY A 43 -22.28 -17.08 2.66
N SER A 44 -22.09 -17.72 3.82
CA SER A 44 -21.98 -19.20 3.88
C SER A 44 -22.96 -19.81 4.87
N LYS A 45 -24.19 -20.07 4.40
CA LYS A 45 -25.07 -21.18 4.86
C LYS A 45 -26.38 -21.20 4.05
N TYR A 46 -26.50 -22.21 3.18
CA TYR A 46 -27.69 -22.94 2.69
C TYR A 46 -27.61 -23.25 1.19
N GLY A 47 -27.82 -24.52 0.83
CA GLY A 47 -27.62 -25.04 -0.53
C GLY A 47 -28.87 -25.46 -1.30
N ARG A 48 -28.60 -25.92 -2.54
CA ARG A 48 -29.38 -26.70 -3.53
C ARG A 48 -30.35 -25.98 -4.51
N ARG A 49 -30.02 -26.24 -5.80
CA ARG A 49 -30.81 -26.41 -7.05
C ARG A 49 -31.65 -25.24 -7.59
N GLY A 50 -31.35 -24.88 -8.84
CA GLY A 50 -32.23 -24.19 -9.79
C GLY A 50 -31.45 -23.23 -10.71
N GLU A 51 -31.53 -23.42 -12.03
CA GLU A 51 -30.94 -22.56 -13.07
C GLU A 51 -31.44 -21.09 -12.98
N MET A 52 -30.52 -20.11 -13.08
CA MET A 52 -30.70 -18.87 -13.84
C MET A 52 -29.39 -18.04 -13.89
N ALA A 53 -28.98 -17.71 -15.12
CA ALA A 53 -28.28 -16.50 -15.56
C ALA A 53 -27.22 -15.84 -14.65
N GLY A 54 -25.96 -16.23 -14.86
CA GLY A 54 -24.83 -15.31 -15.08
C GLY A 54 -24.56 -14.21 -14.05
N TYR A 55 -24.17 -14.58 -12.83
CA TYR A 55 -23.33 -13.69 -12.00
C TYR A 55 -21.86 -14.03 -12.31
N LYS A 56 -21.11 -13.08 -12.88
CA LYS A 56 -19.66 -13.28 -13.10
C LYS A 56 -18.99 -13.47 -11.73
N VAL A 57 -18.32 -14.62 -11.58
CA VAL A 57 -17.43 -14.90 -10.47
C VAL A 57 -16.18 -14.05 -10.65
N GLU A 58 -16.20 -12.81 -10.17
CA GLU A 58 -14.98 -12.04 -9.93
C GLU A 58 -14.60 -12.27 -8.47
N ASP A 59 -13.36 -12.66 -8.19
CA ASP A 59 -12.72 -12.80 -6.86
C ASP A 59 -12.43 -14.22 -6.33
N ASP A 60 -12.04 -15.17 -7.19
CA ASP A 60 -11.14 -16.23 -6.70
C ASP A 60 -9.69 -15.78 -6.93
N TYR A 61 -8.97 -15.49 -5.85
CA TYR A 61 -7.55 -15.16 -5.87
C TYR A 61 -6.81 -16.00 -4.83
N ASP A 62 -5.62 -16.49 -5.18
CA ASP A 62 -4.79 -17.29 -4.28
C ASP A 62 -4.06 -16.42 -3.23
N TYR A 63 -3.64 -15.21 -3.64
CA TYR A 63 -2.87 -14.31 -2.79
C TYR A 63 -3.38 -12.87 -2.86
N LEU A 64 -3.35 -12.19 -1.72
CA LEU A 64 -3.62 -10.76 -1.59
C LEU A 64 -2.36 -10.04 -1.09
N PHE A 65 -1.75 -9.21 -1.92
CA PHE A 65 -0.53 -8.49 -1.55
C PHE A 65 -0.77 -7.01 -1.45
N LYS A 66 -0.38 -6.43 -0.31
CA LYS A 66 -0.37 -4.99 -0.10
C LYS A 66 0.99 -4.40 -0.50
N VAL A 67 0.97 -3.49 -1.46
CA VAL A 67 2.14 -2.77 -1.97
C VAL A 67 1.96 -1.26 -1.76
N VAL A 68 3.02 -0.56 -1.35
CA VAL A 68 3.01 0.90 -1.16
C VAL A 68 3.96 1.58 -2.14
N LEU A 69 3.56 2.74 -2.66
CA LEU A 69 4.44 3.61 -3.45
C LEU A 69 4.97 4.73 -2.55
N ILE A 70 6.28 4.88 -2.47
CA ILE A 70 6.95 5.87 -1.63
C ILE A 70 8.02 6.64 -2.41
N GLY A 71 8.40 7.82 -1.92
CA GLY A 71 9.36 8.72 -2.56
C GLY A 71 8.87 10.17 -2.58
N ASP A 72 9.74 11.07 -3.01
CA ASP A 72 9.49 12.52 -3.01
C ASP A 72 8.25 12.93 -3.82
N SER A 73 7.74 14.14 -3.55
CA SER A 73 6.69 14.73 -4.36
C SER A 73 7.17 14.97 -5.81
N GLY A 74 6.28 14.75 -6.77
CA GLY A 74 6.57 14.99 -8.20
C GLY A 74 7.50 13.97 -8.88
N VAL A 75 7.90 12.88 -8.22
CA VAL A 75 8.70 11.81 -8.85
C VAL A 75 7.88 10.94 -9.82
N GLY A 76 6.55 10.96 -9.71
CA GLY A 76 5.63 10.29 -10.65
C GLY A 76 4.95 9.02 -10.12
N LYS A 77 4.88 8.80 -8.80
CA LYS A 77 4.19 7.65 -8.18
C LYS A 77 2.75 7.46 -8.66
N SER A 78 1.94 8.52 -8.65
CA SER A 78 0.53 8.46 -9.09
C SER A 78 0.40 8.16 -10.59
N ASN A 79 1.34 8.64 -11.41
CA ASN A 79 1.39 8.31 -12.83
C ASN A 79 1.83 6.87 -13.07
N LEU A 80 2.76 6.33 -12.29
CA LEU A 80 3.09 4.91 -12.33
C LEU A 80 1.89 4.04 -11.93
N LEU A 81 1.16 4.43 -10.87
CA LEU A 81 -0.05 3.72 -10.44
C LEU A 81 -1.14 3.76 -11.54
N SER A 82 -1.41 4.94 -12.09
CA SER A 82 -2.41 5.13 -13.15
C SER A 82 -2.02 4.38 -14.42
N ARG A 83 -0.73 4.39 -14.77
CA ARG A 83 -0.24 3.66 -15.93
C ARG A 83 -0.38 2.15 -15.74
N PHE A 84 -0.03 1.64 -14.56
CA PHE A 84 -0.21 0.23 -14.24
C PHE A 84 -1.69 -0.16 -14.21
N THR A 85 -2.57 0.62 -13.60
CA THR A 85 -3.96 0.17 -13.35
C THR A 85 -4.95 0.50 -14.46
N LYS A 86 -4.72 1.59 -15.19
CA LYS A 86 -5.64 2.14 -16.21
C LYS A 86 -4.99 2.34 -17.57
N ASN A 87 -3.68 2.13 -17.68
CA ASN A 87 -2.88 2.53 -18.85
C ASN A 87 -3.01 4.02 -19.20
N GLU A 88 -3.21 4.86 -18.18
CA GLU A 88 -3.38 6.32 -18.32
C GLU A 88 -2.14 7.07 -17.82
N PHE A 89 -1.92 8.26 -18.38
CA PHE A 89 -0.92 9.20 -17.90
C PHE A 89 -1.46 10.62 -17.92
N ASN A 90 -1.18 11.37 -16.85
CA ASN A 90 -1.57 12.76 -16.71
C ASN A 90 -0.32 13.63 -16.53
N LEU A 91 -0.04 14.46 -17.54
CA LEU A 91 1.07 15.42 -17.51
C LEU A 91 0.86 16.49 -16.43
N GLU A 92 -0.38 16.89 -16.18
CA GLU A 92 -0.76 17.90 -15.18
C GLU A 92 -1.07 17.27 -13.81
N SER A 93 -0.48 16.10 -13.51
CA SER A 93 -0.65 15.45 -12.22
C SER A 93 -0.23 16.38 -11.09
N LYS A 94 -1.20 16.86 -10.29
CA LYS A 94 -0.95 17.67 -9.10
C LYS A 94 -0.35 16.82 -7.99
N SER A 95 0.27 17.45 -7.00
CA SER A 95 0.71 16.73 -5.79
C SER A 95 -0.47 16.00 -5.16
N THR A 96 -0.29 14.70 -4.89
CA THR A 96 -1.29 13.86 -4.24
C THR A 96 -1.62 14.42 -2.85
N ILE A 97 -2.88 14.76 -2.63
CA ILE A 97 -3.40 15.18 -1.33
C ILE A 97 -3.98 13.93 -0.67
N GLY A 98 -3.21 13.34 0.25
CA GLY A 98 -3.61 12.12 0.95
C GLY A 98 -3.06 10.84 0.29
N VAL A 99 -3.90 9.82 0.17
CA VAL A 99 -3.52 8.48 -0.30
C VAL A 99 -4.55 7.99 -1.32
N GLU A 100 -4.07 7.51 -2.47
CA GLU A 100 -4.90 6.84 -3.47
C GLU A 100 -4.73 5.32 -3.37
N PHE A 101 -5.81 4.59 -3.63
CA PHE A 101 -5.86 3.13 -3.54
C PHE A 101 -6.36 2.57 -4.86
N ALA A 102 -5.64 1.58 -5.38
CA ALA A 102 -6.09 0.81 -6.53
C ALA A 102 -5.80 -0.68 -6.36
N THR A 103 -6.53 -1.50 -7.10
CA THR A 103 -6.33 -2.94 -7.11
C THR A 103 -6.07 -3.43 -8.53
N ARG A 104 -5.15 -4.38 -8.68
CA ARG A 104 -4.94 -5.08 -9.94
C ARG A 104 -4.69 -6.55 -9.68
N THR A 105 -5.29 -7.40 -10.52
CA THR A 105 -5.08 -8.84 -10.46
C THR A 105 -4.15 -9.25 -11.59
N LEU A 106 -3.16 -10.08 -11.27
CA LEU A 106 -2.21 -10.66 -12.23
C LEU A 106 -2.01 -12.14 -11.91
N LYS A 107 -1.57 -12.90 -12.92
CA LYS A 107 -1.27 -14.33 -12.79
C LYS A 107 0.25 -14.53 -12.74
N VAL A 108 0.74 -15.22 -11.70
CA VAL A 108 2.16 -15.56 -11.51
C VAL A 108 2.25 -17.04 -11.15
N ASP A 109 3.01 -17.84 -11.92
CA ASP A 109 3.22 -19.28 -11.70
C ASP A 109 1.92 -20.04 -11.38
N ASP A 110 0.91 -19.85 -12.23
CA ASP A 110 -0.45 -20.40 -12.10
C ASP A 110 -1.31 -19.92 -10.91
N LYS A 111 -0.78 -18.99 -10.12
CA LYS A 111 -1.48 -18.36 -9.00
C LYS A 111 -2.05 -17.00 -9.39
N VAL A 112 -3.26 -16.72 -8.93
CA VAL A 112 -3.94 -15.44 -9.12
C VAL A 112 -3.59 -14.54 -7.93
N ILE A 113 -2.84 -13.48 -8.19
CA ILE A 113 -2.42 -12.50 -7.19
C ILE A 113 -3.26 -11.24 -7.36
N LYS A 114 -4.00 -10.87 -6.30
CA LYS A 114 -4.66 -9.57 -6.19
C LYS A 114 -3.72 -8.60 -5.46
N ALA A 115 -3.19 -7.62 -6.18
CA ALA A 115 -2.37 -6.56 -5.62
C ALA A 115 -3.25 -5.39 -5.16
N GLN A 116 -3.03 -4.94 -3.93
CA GLN A 116 -3.59 -3.72 -3.33
C GLN A 116 -2.49 -2.67 -3.27
N ILE A 117 -2.57 -1.65 -4.11
CA ILE A 117 -1.52 -0.66 -4.29
C ILE A 117 -1.96 0.66 -3.69
N TRP A 118 -1.13 1.18 -2.80
CA TRP A 118 -1.37 2.43 -2.08
C TRP A 118 -0.37 3.49 -2.56
N ASP A 119 -0.85 4.50 -3.29
CA ASP A 119 -0.07 5.67 -3.65
C ASP A 119 -0.10 6.69 -2.52
N THR A 120 1.07 7.02 -1.98
CA THR A 120 1.19 7.92 -0.84
C THR A 120 1.61 9.33 -1.24
N ALA A 121 1.11 10.35 -0.53
CA ALA A 121 1.60 11.71 -0.69
C ALA A 121 3.12 11.78 -0.43
N GLY A 122 3.87 12.24 -1.42
CA GLY A 122 5.33 12.44 -1.30
C GLY A 122 5.74 13.74 -0.60
N GLN A 123 4.81 14.45 0.04
CA GLN A 123 5.11 15.68 0.77
C GLN A 123 5.48 15.38 2.21
N GLU A 124 6.61 15.92 2.66
CA GLU A 124 7.12 15.71 4.01
C GLU A 124 6.15 16.18 5.11
N ARG A 125 5.30 17.17 4.81
CA ARG A 125 4.26 17.68 5.70
C ARG A 125 3.20 16.64 6.11
N TYR A 126 3.07 15.55 5.35
CA TYR A 126 2.09 14.49 5.61
C TYR A 126 2.70 13.19 6.17
N ARG A 127 4.03 13.14 6.42
CA ARG A 127 4.74 11.91 6.84
C ARG A 127 4.17 11.23 8.07
N ALA A 128 3.74 12.00 9.07
CA ALA A 128 3.13 11.46 10.29
C ALA A 128 1.81 10.71 10.03
N ILE A 129 1.15 11.02 8.91
CA ILE A 129 -0.09 10.36 8.46
C ILE A 129 0.26 9.15 7.58
N THR A 130 1.33 9.24 6.78
CA THR A 130 1.74 8.20 5.84
C THR A 130 2.21 6.91 6.53
N SER A 131 2.84 6.99 7.70
CA SER A 131 3.35 5.82 8.42
C SER A 131 2.29 4.76 8.75
N ALA A 132 1.04 5.17 8.99
CA ALA A 132 -0.08 4.26 9.22
C ALA A 132 -0.37 3.36 8.00
N TYR A 133 -0.08 3.83 6.79
CA TYR A 133 -0.35 3.10 5.55
C TYR A 133 0.71 2.03 5.25
N TYR A 134 1.91 2.13 5.83
CA TYR A 134 2.96 1.12 5.65
C TYR A 134 2.64 -0.19 6.37
N ARG A 135 1.83 -0.16 7.44
CA ARG A 135 1.52 -1.36 8.23
C ARG A 135 0.89 -2.46 7.38
N GLY A 136 1.49 -3.64 7.43
CA GLY A 136 1.05 -4.81 6.67
C GLY A 136 1.38 -4.76 5.17
N ALA A 137 2.15 -3.77 4.70
CA ALA A 137 2.73 -3.83 3.37
C ALA A 137 3.77 -4.97 3.30
N VAL A 138 3.67 -5.78 2.26
CA VAL A 138 4.60 -6.88 1.96
C VAL A 138 5.54 -6.51 0.81
N GLY A 139 5.22 -5.43 0.08
CA GLY A 139 6.06 -4.86 -0.97
C GLY A 139 6.05 -3.34 -0.98
N ALA A 140 7.08 -2.74 -1.58
CA ALA A 140 7.13 -1.31 -1.85
C ALA A 140 7.84 -1.01 -3.18
N LEU A 141 7.38 0.05 -3.86
CA LEU A 141 8.16 0.72 -4.90
C LEU A 141 8.68 2.03 -4.30
N LEU A 142 10.00 2.15 -4.25
CA LEU A 142 10.71 3.33 -3.80
C LEU A 142 11.15 4.13 -5.03
N VAL A 143 10.47 5.24 -5.29
CA VAL A 143 10.56 5.95 -6.57
C VAL A 143 11.37 7.24 -6.43
N TYR A 144 12.35 7.42 -7.31
CA TYR A 144 13.04 8.69 -7.51
C TYR A 144 12.90 9.17 -8.96
N ASP A 145 13.25 10.43 -9.19
CA ASP A 145 13.22 11.07 -10.50
C ASP A 145 14.63 11.12 -11.10
N THR A 146 14.84 10.46 -12.23
CA THR A 146 16.16 10.37 -12.88
C THR A 146 16.71 11.72 -13.32
N THR A 147 15.86 12.74 -13.48
CA THR A 147 16.27 14.11 -13.83
C THR A 147 16.50 15.01 -12.63
N ARG A 148 16.31 14.52 -11.39
CA ARG A 148 16.47 15.30 -10.15
C ARG A 148 17.25 14.55 -9.08
N ARG A 149 18.56 14.81 -9.01
CA ARG A 149 19.50 14.23 -8.02
C ARG A 149 19.00 14.31 -6.58
N ALA A 150 18.42 15.44 -6.14
CA ALA A 150 17.90 15.59 -4.78
C ALA A 150 16.89 14.50 -4.38
N THR A 151 16.09 14.00 -5.34
CA THR A 151 15.13 12.92 -5.06
C THR A 151 15.79 11.56 -4.84
N PHE A 152 16.95 11.35 -5.47
CA PHE A 152 17.77 10.17 -5.27
C PHE A 152 18.50 10.22 -3.93
N GLU A 153 19.04 11.38 -3.54
CA GLU A 153 19.66 11.59 -2.23
C GLU A 153 18.69 11.33 -1.07
N ASN A 154 17.40 11.60 -1.27
CA ASN A 154 16.35 11.33 -0.29
C ASN A 154 15.91 9.85 -0.21
N VAL A 155 16.35 8.97 -1.12
CA VAL A 155 15.98 7.54 -1.17
C VAL A 155 16.31 6.83 0.15
N ASP A 156 17.50 7.06 0.70
CA ASP A 156 17.94 6.47 1.98
C ASP A 156 16.99 6.81 3.14
N ARG A 157 16.54 8.07 3.18
CA ARG A 157 15.59 8.53 4.19
C ARG A 157 14.24 7.85 4.05
N TRP A 158 13.75 7.64 2.83
CA TRP A 158 12.49 6.93 2.57
C TRP A 158 12.60 5.45 2.88
N LEU A 159 13.72 4.81 2.52
CA LEU A 159 13.98 3.41 2.81
C LEU A 159 14.01 3.13 4.32
N LYS A 160 14.71 3.98 5.09
CA LYS A 160 14.75 3.90 6.56
C LYS A 160 13.36 4.07 7.16
N GLU A 161 12.58 5.05 6.68
CA GLU A 161 11.21 5.24 7.16
C GLU A 161 10.33 4.02 6.90
N LEU A 162 10.42 3.43 5.71
CA LEU A 162 9.70 2.22 5.34
C LEU A 162 10.08 1.06 6.28
N LYS A 163 11.38 0.72 6.35
CA LYS A 163 11.91 -0.39 7.16
C LYS A 163 11.53 -0.25 8.65
N ASN A 164 11.41 0.98 9.18
CA ASN A 164 11.01 1.23 10.57
C ASN A 164 9.52 0.93 10.86
N HIS A 165 8.67 0.83 9.85
CA HIS A 165 7.21 0.67 10.00
C HIS A 165 6.66 -0.59 9.32
N THR A 166 7.50 -1.40 8.69
CA THR A 166 7.12 -2.64 7.99
C THR A 166 7.85 -3.86 8.54
N ASP A 167 7.47 -5.05 8.07
CA ASP A 167 8.23 -6.27 8.34
C ASP A 167 9.65 -6.15 7.74
N PRO A 168 10.69 -6.68 8.41
CA PRO A 168 12.05 -6.69 7.87
C PRO A 168 12.18 -7.41 6.51
N ASN A 169 11.24 -8.32 6.19
CA ASN A 169 11.23 -9.08 4.94
C ASN A 169 10.44 -8.39 3.81
N ILE A 170 10.13 -7.10 3.94
CA ILE A 170 9.46 -6.36 2.86
C ILE A 170 10.31 -6.38 1.58
N VAL A 171 9.69 -6.73 0.45
CA VAL A 171 10.34 -6.66 -0.85
C VAL A 171 10.29 -5.23 -1.37
N VAL A 172 11.43 -4.65 -1.71
CA VAL A 172 11.51 -3.27 -2.20
C VAL A 172 12.13 -3.23 -3.58
N MET A 173 11.45 -2.54 -4.50
CA MET A 173 11.98 -2.17 -5.81
C MET A 173 12.32 -0.69 -5.82
N LEU A 174 13.60 -0.38 -6.02
CA LEU A 174 14.05 0.97 -6.35
C LEU A 174 13.71 1.27 -7.81
N VAL A 175 12.98 2.36 -8.03
CA VAL A 175 12.50 2.77 -9.34
C VAL A 175 13.06 4.13 -9.71
N GLY A 176 13.89 4.18 -10.76
CA GLY A 176 14.30 5.42 -11.41
C GLY A 176 13.28 5.82 -12.48
N ASN A 177 12.36 6.73 -12.17
CA ASN A 177 11.31 7.13 -13.10
C ASN A 177 11.75 8.27 -14.02
N LYS A 178 10.95 8.52 -15.07
CA LYS A 178 11.15 9.53 -16.12
C LYS A 178 12.36 9.24 -17.03
N SER A 179 12.60 7.96 -17.28
CA SER A 179 13.69 7.51 -18.16
C SER A 179 13.59 8.04 -19.59
N ASP A 180 12.40 8.48 -20.03
CA ASP A 180 12.16 9.18 -21.30
C ASP A 180 12.95 10.51 -21.41
N LEU A 181 13.26 11.14 -20.29
CA LEU A 181 13.99 12.41 -20.24
C LEU A 181 15.52 12.21 -20.17
N ARG A 182 16.07 11.29 -20.98
CA ARG A 182 17.53 10.97 -21.00
C ARG A 182 18.43 12.19 -21.16
N HIS A 183 17.98 13.20 -21.90
CA HIS A 183 18.72 14.44 -22.14
C HIS A 183 18.83 15.34 -20.90
N LEU A 184 18.01 15.11 -19.86
CA LEU A 184 18.03 15.81 -18.57
C LEU A 184 18.54 14.92 -17.44
N LEU A 185 19.20 13.80 -17.76
CA LEU A 185 19.65 12.82 -16.77
C LEU A 185 20.58 13.47 -15.74
N ALA A 186 20.17 13.41 -14.47
CA ALA A 186 20.94 13.91 -13.32
C ALA A 186 21.41 12.79 -12.38
N VAL A 187 20.93 11.57 -12.60
CA VAL A 187 21.28 10.36 -11.85
C VAL A 187 21.66 9.29 -12.85
N PRO A 188 22.96 8.94 -12.97
CA PRO A 188 23.39 7.81 -13.80
C PRO A 188 22.70 6.52 -13.35
N THR A 189 22.43 5.63 -14.30
CA THR A 189 21.81 4.32 -14.02
C THR A 189 22.68 3.49 -13.06
N GLU A 190 23.99 3.64 -13.15
CA GLU A 190 24.99 2.97 -12.31
C GLU A 190 24.81 3.33 -10.83
N ASP A 191 24.52 4.59 -10.50
CA ASP A 191 24.29 5.02 -9.12
C ASP A 191 23.07 4.29 -8.52
N GLY A 192 21.99 4.17 -9.30
CA GLY A 192 20.77 3.45 -8.89
C GLY A 192 21.04 1.95 -8.70
N LYS A 193 21.77 1.32 -9.62
CA LYS A 193 22.18 -0.09 -9.53
C LYS A 193 23.06 -0.34 -8.31
N SER A 194 24.12 0.44 -8.13
CA SER A 194 25.05 0.28 -7.00
C SER A 194 24.35 0.49 -5.66
N TYR A 195 23.45 1.47 -5.55
CA TYR A 195 22.66 1.67 -4.34
C TYR A 195 21.73 0.47 -4.07
N ALA A 196 21.04 -0.03 -5.08
CA ALA A 196 20.15 -1.18 -4.93
C ALA A 196 20.92 -2.44 -4.52
N GLU A 197 22.09 -2.70 -5.10
CA GLU A 197 22.96 -3.82 -4.70
C GLU A 197 23.40 -3.68 -3.23
N GLN A 198 23.86 -2.50 -2.83
CA GLN A 198 24.29 -2.22 -1.46
C GLN A 198 23.18 -2.47 -0.43
N GLU A 199 21.94 -2.06 -0.74
CA GLU A 199 20.78 -2.21 0.14
C GLU A 199 20.01 -3.52 -0.07
N SER A 200 20.45 -4.38 -1.00
CA SER A 200 19.77 -5.62 -1.41
C SER A 200 18.33 -5.41 -1.90
N LEU A 201 18.14 -4.42 -2.77
CA LEU A 201 16.88 -4.06 -3.40
C LEU A 201 16.82 -4.53 -4.86
N CYS A 202 15.61 -4.73 -5.39
CA CYS A 202 15.43 -4.81 -6.84
C CYS A 202 15.60 -3.41 -7.45
N PHE A 203 16.03 -3.31 -8.71
CA PHE A 203 16.19 -2.03 -9.41
C PHE A 203 15.64 -2.06 -10.82
N MET A 204 14.91 -1.01 -11.20
CA MET A 204 14.45 -0.81 -12.57
C MET A 204 14.29 0.68 -12.89
N GLU A 205 14.71 1.09 -14.09
CA GLU A 205 14.33 2.40 -14.61
C GLU A 205 13.03 2.31 -15.40
N THR A 206 12.14 3.28 -15.21
CA THR A 206 10.79 3.29 -15.78
C THR A 206 10.46 4.63 -16.42
N SER A 207 9.53 4.61 -17.37
CA SER A 207 8.86 5.82 -17.85
C SER A 207 7.36 5.62 -17.73
N ALA A 208 6.73 6.37 -16.82
CA ALA A 208 5.28 6.44 -16.78
C ALA A 208 4.69 7.09 -18.06
N LEU A 209 5.46 7.96 -18.74
CA LEU A 209 5.03 8.62 -19.98
C LEU A 209 4.98 7.63 -21.14
N GLU A 210 6.06 6.88 -21.36
CA GLU A 210 6.19 5.92 -22.46
C GLU A 210 5.65 4.52 -22.12
N ALA A 211 5.24 4.30 -20.87
CA ALA A 211 4.90 3.00 -20.29
C ALA A 211 6.06 2.00 -20.22
N THR A 212 7.29 2.44 -20.48
CA THR A 212 8.51 1.62 -20.44
C THR A 212 8.74 1.05 -19.04
N ASN A 213 8.86 -0.29 -18.94
CA ASN A 213 9.16 -1.04 -17.73
C ASN A 213 8.16 -0.88 -16.56
N VAL A 214 7.01 -0.24 -16.79
CA VAL A 214 6.02 -0.02 -15.71
C VAL A 214 5.40 -1.35 -15.29
N GLU A 215 4.92 -2.15 -16.25
CA GLU A 215 4.36 -3.49 -15.96
C GLU A 215 5.39 -4.37 -15.27
N ASP A 216 6.61 -4.40 -15.80
CA ASP A 216 7.69 -5.27 -15.34
C ASP A 216 8.12 -4.92 -13.91
N ALA A 217 8.18 -3.64 -13.54
CA ALA A 217 8.55 -3.22 -12.19
C ALA A 217 7.56 -3.74 -11.14
N PHE A 218 6.25 -3.63 -11.41
CA PHE A 218 5.22 -4.15 -10.51
C PHE A 218 5.15 -5.68 -10.52
N ALA A 219 5.25 -6.31 -11.69
CA ALA A 219 5.22 -7.76 -11.83
C ALA A 219 6.41 -8.43 -11.11
N GLU A 220 7.61 -7.85 -11.22
CA GLU A 220 8.81 -8.35 -10.56
C GLU A 220 8.67 -8.29 -9.03
N VAL A 221 8.22 -7.15 -8.47
CA VAL A 221 7.97 -7.02 -7.03
C VAL A 221 6.98 -8.08 -6.54
N LEU A 222 5.86 -8.25 -7.24
CA LEU A 222 4.82 -9.19 -6.85
C LEU A 222 5.29 -10.64 -6.97
N THR A 223 6.09 -10.95 -7.98
CA THR A 223 6.69 -12.27 -8.18
C THR A 223 7.69 -12.59 -7.07
N GLN A 224 8.53 -11.63 -6.66
CA GLN A 224 9.47 -11.81 -5.56
C GLN A 224 8.75 -12.01 -4.22
N ILE A 225 7.69 -11.23 -3.95
CA ILE A 225 6.85 -11.43 -2.75
C ILE A 225 6.22 -12.82 -2.76
N TYR A 226 5.70 -13.26 -3.90
CA TYR A 226 5.13 -14.60 -4.06
C TYR A 226 6.17 -15.68 -3.77
N ARG A 227 7.39 -15.59 -4.33
CA ARG A 227 8.48 -16.56 -4.09
C ARG A 227 8.88 -16.66 -2.63
N ILE A 228 8.92 -15.54 -1.90
CA ILE A 228 9.23 -15.54 -0.46
C ILE A 228 8.08 -16.14 0.34
N THR A 229 6.85 -15.80 -0.01
CA THR A 229 5.65 -16.26 0.69
C THR A 229 5.40 -17.75 0.47
N SER A 230 5.61 -18.26 -0.75
CA SER A 230 5.43 -19.68 -1.08
C SER A 230 6.48 -20.56 -0.42
N LYS A 231 7.75 -20.13 -0.37
CA LYS A 231 8.80 -20.86 0.38
C LYS A 231 8.48 -20.99 1.86
N LYS A 232 8.04 -19.90 2.50
CA LYS A 232 7.62 -19.92 3.92
C LYS A 232 6.47 -20.89 4.19
N GLN A 233 5.55 -21.07 3.24
CA GLN A 233 4.44 -22.03 3.37
C GLN A 233 4.91 -23.49 3.25
N VAL A 234 5.96 -23.76 2.46
CA VAL A 234 6.54 -25.10 2.32
C VAL A 234 7.33 -25.48 3.58
N GLU A 235 8.19 -24.59 4.08
CA GLU A 235 9.00 -24.84 5.27
C GLU A 235 8.14 -25.03 6.53
N ALA A 236 7.09 -24.21 6.70
CA ALA A 236 6.13 -24.38 7.80
C ALA A 236 5.29 -25.67 7.70
N GLY A 237 5.22 -26.29 6.51
CA GLY A 237 4.56 -27.57 6.29
C GLY A 237 5.45 -28.78 6.61
N GLU A 238 6.78 -28.63 6.57
CA GLU A 238 7.73 -29.72 6.87
C GLU A 238 7.99 -29.90 8.36
N ASP A 239 7.82 -28.86 9.18
CA ASP A 239 7.90 -28.94 10.65
C ASP A 239 6.61 -29.49 11.34
N ALA A 240 5.58 -29.83 10.56
CA ALA A 240 4.31 -30.37 11.08
C ALA A 240 4.28 -31.92 11.17
N ASN A 241 5.42 -32.59 11.10
CA ASN A 241 5.52 -34.05 11.24
C ASN A 241 6.26 -34.50 12.53
N GLY A 242 5.99 -33.81 13.63
CA GLY A 242 6.48 -34.15 14.96
C GLY A 242 5.43 -33.93 16.05
N SER A 243 4.76 -35.02 16.44
CA SER A 243 3.92 -35.19 17.64
C SER A 243 2.67 -34.32 17.78
N VAL A 244 1.52 -34.93 17.48
CA VAL A 244 0.17 -34.47 17.87
C VAL A 244 0.06 -34.49 19.42
N PRO A 245 -0.18 -33.37 20.12
CA PRO A 245 -0.69 -33.43 21.48
C PRO A 245 -2.18 -33.77 21.38
N LYS A 246 -2.51 -34.98 21.83
CA LYS A 246 -3.86 -35.50 22.01
C LYS A 246 -4.66 -34.53 22.89
N GLY A 247 -5.72 -33.95 22.33
CA GLY A 247 -6.59 -33.00 23.03
C GLY A 247 -7.18 -33.58 24.31
N GLU A 248 -6.98 -32.88 25.41
CA GLU A 248 -7.63 -33.17 26.68
C GLU A 248 -9.00 -32.47 26.71
N LYS A 249 -10.04 -33.27 26.94
CA LYS A 249 -11.45 -32.88 26.88
C LYS A 249 -11.81 -32.17 28.19
N ILE A 250 -11.95 -30.85 28.17
CA ILE A 250 -12.42 -30.09 29.35
C ILE A 250 -13.94 -30.18 29.42
N GLU A 251 -14.47 -30.89 30.41
CA GLU A 251 -15.87 -30.86 30.80
C GLU A 251 -16.19 -29.58 31.57
N VAL A 252 -17.06 -28.73 31.01
CA VAL A 252 -17.55 -27.54 31.70
C VAL A 252 -18.76 -27.93 32.56
N LYS A 253 -18.57 -28.02 33.88
CA LYS A 253 -19.67 -28.03 34.85
C LYS A 253 -20.14 -26.59 35.08
N ASN A 254 -21.46 -26.41 34.97
CA ASN A 254 -22.16 -25.16 35.27
C ASN A 254 -22.12 -24.88 36.77
N ASP A 255 -21.49 -23.79 37.18
CA ASP A 255 -21.78 -23.13 38.45
C ASP A 255 -21.90 -21.61 38.21
N VAL A 256 -23.14 -21.15 38.21
CA VAL A 256 -23.53 -19.73 38.14
C VAL A 256 -23.84 -19.28 39.56
N SER A 257 -22.88 -18.65 40.24
CA SER A 257 -23.17 -17.71 41.34
C SER A 257 -21.91 -17.01 41.84
N ALA A 258 -21.67 -15.76 41.41
CA ALA A 258 -21.09 -14.68 42.23
C ALA A 258 -20.84 -13.42 41.38
N LEU A 259 -21.89 -12.66 41.09
CA LEU A 259 -21.77 -11.25 40.73
C LEU A 259 -22.86 -10.49 41.47
N LYS A 260 -22.54 -10.07 42.70
CA LYS A 260 -23.25 -8.98 43.37
C LYS A 260 -22.24 -7.98 43.90
N LYS A 261 -22.42 -6.76 43.39
CA LYS A 261 -22.29 -5.48 44.09
C LYS A 261 -20.87 -4.90 44.21
N LEU A 262 -20.54 -4.01 43.28
CA LEU A 262 -19.79 -2.78 43.59
C LEU A 262 -20.54 -1.61 42.93
N GLY A 263 -21.14 -0.78 43.78
CA GLY A 263 -21.91 0.41 43.44
C GLY A 263 -21.15 1.69 43.77
N CYS A 264 -21.65 2.77 43.18
CA CYS A 264 -21.15 4.15 43.13
C CYS A 264 -21.06 4.93 44.47
N CYS A 265 -20.18 5.93 44.43
CA CYS A 265 -20.23 7.30 45.00
C CYS A 265 -20.02 7.61 46.50
N SER A 266 -19.05 8.52 46.70
CA SER A 266 -19.02 9.73 47.57
C SER A 266 -19.07 9.60 49.10
N ASN A 267 -17.97 9.99 49.76
CA ASN A 267 -17.78 11.32 50.38
C ASN A 267 -16.33 11.50 50.82
#